data_AF-A0A848TXI9-F1
#
_entry.id   AF-A0A848TXI9-F1
#
_cell.length_a   1.000
_cell.length_b   1.000
_cell.length_c   1.000
_cell.angle_alpha   90.00
_cell.angle_beta   90.00
_cell.angle_gamma   90.00
#
_symmetry.space_group_name_H-M   'P 1'
#
loop_
_entity.id
_entity.type
_entity.pdbx_description
1 polymer ?
#
loop_
_entity_poly.entity_id
_entity_poly.type
_entity_poly.pdbx_seq_one_letter_code
_entity_poly.pdbx_strand_id
1 'polypeptide(L)'
;LKDHAEVRRLTSESERNYAYLDYVFDNFVRIDVAVSNISVSRQEQTVQGTLQIRQLFRSNGDRVFPPAQFMAIPIHSIRKQEWSRINW
;
A
#
# COMPACT_ATOMS: atom_id res chain seq x y z
N LEU A 1 -8.26 8.54 11.07
CA LEU A 1 -8.82 8.02 9.81
C LEU A 1 -7.68 7.32 9.12
N LYS A 2 -7.73 5.99 8.97
CA LYS A 2 -6.67 5.25 8.26
C LYS A 2 -6.59 5.81 6.84
N ASP A 3 -5.39 6.03 6.29
CA ASP A 3 -5.15 6.65 4.97
C ASP A 3 -5.54 5.75 3.77
N HIS A 4 -6.68 5.07 3.91
CA HIS A 4 -7.26 4.12 2.96
C HIS A 4 -7.42 4.72 1.56
N ALA A 5 -7.96 5.93 1.48
CA ALA A 5 -8.16 6.62 0.21
C ALA A 5 -6.82 6.94 -0.50
N GLU A 6 -5.78 7.26 0.26
CA GLU A 6 -4.48 7.64 -0.31
C GLU A 6 -3.68 6.42 -0.75
N VAL A 7 -3.71 5.32 0.01
CA VAL A 7 -3.11 4.03 -0.39
C VAL A 7 -3.80 3.48 -1.63
N ARG A 8 -5.13 3.62 -1.75
CA ARG A 8 -5.86 3.27 -2.98
C ARG A 8 -5.43 4.13 -4.16
N ARG A 9 -5.28 5.44 -3.97
CA ARG A 9 -4.86 6.37 -5.02
C ARG A 9 -3.43 6.12 -5.52
N LEU A 10 -2.58 5.57 -4.66
CA LEU A 10 -1.18 5.25 -4.97
C LEU A 10 -0.97 3.83 -5.51
N THR A 11 -1.91 2.92 -5.29
CA THR A 11 -1.79 1.57 -5.84
C THR A 11 -2.14 1.62 -7.32
N SER A 12 -1.30 1.02 -8.17
CA SER A 12 -1.59 0.95 -9.62
C SER A 12 -2.96 0.34 -9.85
N GLU A 13 -3.70 0.83 -10.84
CA GLU A 13 -5.09 0.42 -11.10
C GLU A 13 -5.25 -1.10 -11.18
N SER A 14 -5.80 -1.66 -10.12
CA SER A 14 -6.06 -3.10 -9.99
C SER A 14 -7.20 -3.31 -9.01
N GLU A 15 -8.38 -3.62 -9.53
CA GLU A 15 -9.58 -3.88 -8.72
C GLU A 15 -9.33 -4.95 -7.65
N ARG A 16 -8.54 -5.96 -8.00
CA ARG A 16 -8.14 -7.05 -7.10
C ARG A 16 -7.28 -6.55 -5.93
N ASN A 17 -6.30 -5.69 -6.19
CA ASN A 17 -5.44 -5.14 -5.13
C ASN A 17 -6.23 -4.18 -4.24
N TYR A 18 -7.15 -3.39 -4.83
CA TYR A 18 -8.04 -2.52 -4.08
C TYR A 18 -8.93 -3.32 -3.14
N ALA A 19 -9.64 -4.34 -3.64
CA ALA A 19 -10.49 -5.19 -2.81
C ALA A 19 -9.72 -5.87 -1.67
N TYR A 20 -8.48 -6.29 -1.94
CA TYR A 20 -7.63 -6.86 -0.89
C TYR A 20 -7.21 -5.83 0.16
N LEU A 21 -6.78 -4.64 -0.26
CA LEU A 21 -6.40 -3.56 0.66
C LEU A 21 -7.60 -3.12 1.51
N ASP A 22 -8.79 -2.97 0.89
CA ASP A 22 -10.06 -2.67 1.58
C ASP A 22 -10.32 -3.73 2.68
N TYR A 23 -10.26 -5.02 2.32
CA TYR A 23 -10.39 -6.12 3.29
C TYR A 23 -9.36 -6.00 4.43
N VAL A 24 -8.10 -5.71 4.12
CA VAL A 24 -7.05 -5.60 5.13
C VAL A 24 -7.31 -4.42 6.09
N PHE A 25 -7.69 -3.26 5.56
CA PHE A 25 -7.95 -2.08 6.38
C PHE A 25 -9.15 -2.26 7.33
N ASP A 26 -10.17 -2.99 6.88
CA ASP A 26 -11.39 -3.26 7.63
C ASP A 26 -11.20 -4.33 8.72
N ASN A 27 -10.36 -5.34 8.46
CA ASN A 27 -10.28 -6.54 9.30
C ASN A 27 -9.05 -6.56 10.24
N PHE A 28 -8.06 -5.70 10.02
CA PHE A 28 -6.82 -5.70 10.78
C PHE A 28 -6.59 -4.36 11.49
N VAL A 29 -6.04 -4.45 12.70
CA VAL A 29 -5.77 -3.27 13.54
C VAL A 29 -4.38 -2.71 13.30
N ARG A 30 -3.43 -3.53 12.82
CA ARG A 30 -2.10 -3.11 12.44
C ARG A 30 -1.62 -3.91 11.23
N ILE A 31 -0.89 -3.24 10.35
CA ILE A 31 -0.29 -3.81 9.14
C ILE A 31 1.20 -3.50 9.22
N ASP A 32 2.05 -4.53 9.17
CA ASP A 32 3.50 -4.36 9.01
C ASP A 32 3.84 -4.34 7.52
N VAL A 33 4.36 -3.21 7.08
CA VAL A 33 4.69 -2.94 5.68
C VAL A 33 6.10 -2.41 5.52
N ALA A 34 6.68 -2.63 4.35
CA ALA A 34 7.88 -1.95 3.91
C ALA A 34 7.70 -1.46 2.48
N VAL A 35 8.44 -0.41 2.12
CA VAL A 35 8.51 0.06 0.72
C VAL A 35 9.89 -0.29 0.19
N SER A 36 9.94 -0.89 -0.99
CA SER A 36 11.17 -1.33 -1.65
C SER A 36 11.14 -0.98 -3.14
N ASN A 37 12.26 -1.17 -3.84
CA ASN A 37 12.40 -0.95 -5.29
C ASN A 37 11.94 0.45 -5.72
N ILE A 38 12.32 1.47 -4.94
CA ILE A 38 11.91 2.85 -5.20
C ILE A 38 12.65 3.35 -6.44
N SER A 39 11.89 3.80 -7.44
CA SER A 39 12.39 4.46 -8.64
C SER A 39 11.75 5.84 -8.77
N VAL A 40 12.53 6.82 -9.20
CA VAL A 40 12.08 8.21 -9.33
C VAL A 40 12.40 8.73 -10.71
N SER A 41 11.38 9.18 -11.45
CA SER A 41 11.54 9.83 -12.75
C SER A 41 11.28 11.32 -12.63
N ARG A 42 12.29 12.14 -12.93
CA ARG A 42 12.14 13.60 -12.99
C ARG A 42 11.42 14.05 -14.26
N GLN A 43 11.65 13.36 -15.38
CA GLN A 43 11.02 13.70 -16.66
C GLN A 43 9.51 13.46 -16.59
N GLU A 44 9.10 12.34 -15.99
CA GLU A 44 7.69 11.97 -15.87
C GLU A 44 7.05 12.52 -14.58
N GLN A 45 7.87 13.08 -13.67
CA GLN A 45 7.45 13.51 -12.33
C GLN A 45 6.76 12.37 -11.54
N THR A 46 7.31 11.16 -11.63
CA THR A 46 6.76 9.96 -11.01
C THR A 46 7.68 9.37 -9.94
N VAL A 47 7.09 8.75 -8.93
CA VAL A 47 7.74 7.84 -7.99
C VAL A 47 7.04 6.51 -8.08
N GLN A 48 7.81 5.46 -8.32
CA GLN A 48 7.35 4.08 -8.36
C GLN A 48 8.00 3.32 -7.21
N GLY A 49 7.32 2.30 -6.70
CA GLY A 49 7.86 1.41 -5.69
C GLY A 49 7.04 0.15 -5.56
N THR A 50 7.46 -0.70 -4.63
CA THR A 50 6.73 -1.91 -4.25
C THR A 50 6.40 -1.83 -2.76
N LEU A 51 5.10 -1.83 -2.45
CA LEU A 51 4.60 -2.02 -1.10
C LEU A 51 4.68 -3.51 -0.77
N GLN A 52 5.53 -3.85 0.20
CA GLN A 52 5.66 -5.18 0.75
C GLN A 52 4.82 -5.31 2.01
N ILE A 53 3.79 -6.13 1.98
CA ILE A 53 3.00 -6.47 3.17
C ILE A 53 3.66 -7.69 3.82
N ARG A 54 4.16 -7.54 5.05
CA ARG A 54 4.92 -8.57 5.74
C ARG A 54 4.03 -9.36 6.70
N GLN A 55 3.27 -8.66 7.52
CA GLN A 55 2.43 -9.25 8.56
C GLN A 55 1.19 -8.41 8.81
N LEU A 56 0.09 -9.07 9.15
CA LEU A 56 -1.18 -8.46 9.52
C LEU A 56 -1.53 -8.86 10.95
N PHE A 57 -2.07 -7.94 11.74
CA PHE A 57 -2.41 -8.16 13.15
C PHE A 57 -3.89 -7.92 13.39
N ARG A 58 -4.56 -8.92 13.96
CA ARG A 58 -5.96 -8.83 14.40
C ARG A 58 -6.06 -8.19 15.78
N SER A 59 -7.25 -7.74 16.14
CA SER A 59 -7.52 -7.13 17.46
C SER A 59 -7.29 -8.09 18.64
N ASN A 60 -7.40 -9.40 18.40
CA ASN A 60 -7.14 -10.44 19.39
C ASN A 60 -5.65 -10.80 19.55
N GLY A 61 -4.74 -10.13 18.82
CA GLY A 61 -3.30 -10.37 18.87
C GLY A 61 -2.78 -11.40 17.86
N ASP A 62 -3.67 -12.07 17.12
CA ASP A 62 -3.26 -13.04 16.11
C ASP A 62 -2.51 -12.40 14.95
N ARG A 63 -1.52 -13.14 14.44
CA ARG A 63 -0.69 -12.77 13.29
C ARG A 63 -1.12 -13.56 12.06
N VAL A 64 -1.35 -12.86 10.97
CA VAL A 64 -1.72 -13.45 9.67
C VAL A 64 -0.73 -12.99 8.62
N PHE A 65 -0.34 -13.91 7.73
CA PHE A 65 0.47 -13.59 6.56
C PHE A 65 -0.42 -13.31 5.35
N PRO A 66 -0.12 -12.29 4.54
CA PRO A 66 -0.84 -12.05 3.31
C PRO A 66 -0.64 -13.21 2.32
N PRO A 67 -1.63 -13.52 1.46
CA PRO A 67 -1.43 -14.46 0.35
C PRO A 67 -0.28 -14.00 -0.56
N ALA A 68 0.44 -14.95 -1.17
CA ALA A 68 1.67 -14.66 -1.94
C ALA A 68 1.48 -13.55 -3.00
N GLN A 69 0.36 -13.55 -3.70
CA GLN A 69 0.01 -12.55 -4.72
C GLN A 69 -0.19 -11.11 -4.19
N PHE A 70 -0.35 -10.95 -2.88
CA PHE A 70 -0.57 -9.67 -2.21
C PHE A 70 0.58 -9.29 -1.25
N MET A 71 1.63 -10.12 -1.20
CA MET A 71 2.85 -9.79 -0.45
C MET A 71 3.59 -8.60 -1.06
N ALA A 72 3.46 -8.39 -2.37
CA ALA A 72 4.13 -7.32 -3.10
C ALA A 72 3.14 -6.63 -4.04
N ILE A 73 2.82 -5.37 -3.75
CA ILE A 73 1.87 -4.56 -4.51
C ILE A 73 2.62 -3.37 -5.13
N PRO A 74 2.62 -3.22 -6.48
CA PRO A 74 3.19 -2.04 -7.12
C PRO A 74 2.43 -0.78 -6.72
N ILE A 75 3.18 0.25 -6.32
CA ILE A 75 2.65 1.58 -6.00
C ILE A 75 3.30 2.63 -6.91
N HIS A 76 2.50 3.61 -7.31
CA HIS A 76 2.87 4.68 -8.22
C HIS A 76 2.26 6.00 -7.77
N SER A 77 3.11 7.02 -7.69
CA SER A 77 2.70 8.40 -7.40
C SER A 77 3.11 9.30 -8.55
N ILE A 78 2.17 10.12 -9.03
CA ILE A 78 2.42 11.19 -10.00
C ILE A 78 2.34 12.51 -9.25
N ARG A 79 3.38 13.35 -9.36
CA ARG A 79 3.39 14.66 -8.73
C ARG A 79 2.37 15.58 -9.40
N LYS A 80 1.32 15.97 -8.67
CA LYS A 80 0.33 16.96 -9.15
C LYS A 80 0.65 18.37 -8.66
N GLN A 81 1.07 18.54 -7.40
CA GLN A 81 1.55 19.81 -6.83
C GLN A 81 2.60 19.54 -5.74
N GLU A 82 2.24 18.75 -4.72
CA GLU A 82 3.14 18.17 -3.72
C GLU A 82 3.21 16.64 -3.86
N TRP A 83 4.24 16.01 -3.26
CA TRP A 83 4.27 14.56 -3.11
C TRP A 83 3.23 14.15 -2.08
N SER A 84 2.50 13.09 -2.40
CA SER A 84 1.54 12.49 -1.51
C SER A 84 2.15 12.00 -0.22
N ARG A 85 1.61 12.47 0.91
CA ARG A 85 1.95 11.97 2.24
C ARG A 85 1.10 10.73 2.52
N ILE A 86 1.76 9.61 2.83
CA ILE A 86 1.08 8.43 3.40
C ILE A 86 1.37 8.44 4.89
N ASN A 87 0.36 8.63 5.72
CA ASN A 87 0.40 8.41 7.17
C ASN A 87 -0.29 7.07 7.47
N TRP A 88 0.50 6.09 7.90
CA TRP A 88 0.00 4.77 8.28
C TRP A 88 -0.58 4.75 9.68
#